data_AF-A0A2X3BLR2-F1
#
_entry.id   AF-A0A2X3BLR2-F1
#
_cell.length_a   1.000
_cell.length_b   1.000
_cell.length_c   1.000
_cell.angle_alpha   90.00
_cell.angle_beta   90.00
_cell.angle_gamma   90.00
#
_symmetry.space_group_name_H-M   'P 1'
#
loop_
_entity.id
_entity.type
_entity.pdbx_description
1 polymer ?
#
loop_
_entity_poly.entity_id
_entity_poly.type
_entity_poly.pdbx_seq_one_letter_code
_entity_poly.pdbx_strand_id
1 'polypeptide(L)'
;MRQLLGYCGGVRAGHDLKFWAVGGSSAPIFTPAELDVPLTYEEVAAAGSMLATRAIQVFDETTSVVRVMTRWVDFYQHESCGKCTPCREGTYWMKQIMHRLEAGKGEVGDVDKLLSITSEIGGRCFCALGTRPSRR
;
A
#
# COMPACT_ATOMS: atom_id res chain seq x y z
N MET A 1 10.75 13.08 6.82
CA MET A 1 11.31 12.26 5.71
C MET A 1 12.45 12.96 4.95
N ARG A 2 12.39 14.28 4.74
CA ARG A 2 13.41 15.06 3.99
C ARG A 2 14.87 14.83 4.40
N GLN A 3 15.16 14.75 5.70
CA GLN A 3 16.52 14.46 6.20
C GLN A 3 17.01 13.06 5.83
N LEU A 4 16.15 12.04 5.92
CA LEU A 4 16.49 10.66 5.55
C LEU A 4 16.76 10.52 4.06
N LEU A 5 15.96 11.18 3.22
CA LEU A 5 16.24 11.23 1.77
C LEU A 5 17.63 11.81 1.49
N GLY A 6 18.05 12.84 2.24
CA GLY A 6 19.40 13.38 2.16
C GLY A 6 20.49 12.35 2.50
N TYR A 7 20.30 11.55 3.55
CA TYR A 7 21.24 10.48 3.91
C TYR A 7 21.26 9.32 2.91
N CYS A 8 20.14 9.04 2.24
CA CYS A 8 20.04 7.97 1.23
C CYS A 8 20.54 8.39 -0.18
N GLY A 9 21.02 9.64 -0.35
CA GLY A 9 21.48 10.14 -1.64
C GLY A 9 20.38 10.70 -2.55
N GLY A 10 19.17 10.90 -2.02
CA GLY A 10 18.03 11.47 -2.74
C GLY A 10 17.22 10.47 -3.56
N VAL A 11 16.26 11.01 -4.33
CA VAL A 11 15.58 10.25 -5.39
C VAL A 11 16.54 10.11 -6.57
N ARG A 12 16.31 9.11 -7.44
CA ARG A 12 17.11 8.88 -8.65
C ARG A 12 17.34 10.20 -9.40
N ALA A 13 18.57 10.44 -9.84
CA ALA A 13 18.96 11.72 -10.46
C ALA A 13 18.06 12.09 -11.64
N GLY A 14 17.52 13.32 -11.61
CA GLY A 14 16.62 13.86 -12.65
C GLY A 14 15.15 13.46 -12.52
N HIS A 15 14.77 12.76 -11.44
CA HIS A 15 13.42 12.30 -11.18
C HIS A 15 12.84 12.92 -9.91
N ASP A 16 11.53 13.08 -9.89
CA ASP A 16 10.77 13.66 -8.79
C ASP A 16 10.08 12.57 -7.97
N LEU A 17 9.88 12.85 -6.68
CA LEU A 17 9.14 11.94 -5.82
C LEU A 17 7.67 11.91 -6.24
N LYS A 18 7.14 10.72 -6.53
CA LYS A 18 5.71 10.53 -6.80
C LYS A 18 4.96 10.08 -5.56
N PHE A 19 5.46 9.03 -4.91
CA PHE A 19 4.85 8.46 -3.71
C PHE A 19 5.85 7.62 -2.92
N TRP A 20 5.54 7.35 -1.66
CA TRP A 20 6.40 6.57 -0.78
C TRP A 20 5.59 5.84 0.30
N ALA A 21 6.15 4.76 0.84
CA ALA A 21 5.54 4.00 1.94
C ALA A 21 6.49 3.99 3.13
N VAL A 22 6.01 4.41 4.30
CA VAL A 22 6.83 4.55 5.52
C VAL A 22 7.15 3.18 6.14
N GLY A 23 6.12 2.35 6.26
CA GLY A 23 6.13 1.06 6.96
C GLY A 23 6.09 -0.13 6.02
N GLY A 24 6.71 -0.01 4.85
CA GLY A 24 6.67 -1.01 3.77
C GLY A 24 5.29 -1.15 3.13
N SER A 25 5.05 -2.29 2.48
CA SER A 25 3.79 -2.58 1.78
C SER A 25 2.58 -2.69 2.71
N SER A 26 2.79 -2.84 4.03
CA SER A 26 1.73 -2.89 5.04
C SER A 26 1.15 -1.52 5.38
N ALA A 27 1.85 -0.43 5.07
CA ALA A 27 1.43 0.92 5.40
C ALA A 27 0.71 1.59 4.22
N PRO A 28 -0.31 2.44 4.47
CA PRO A 28 -0.85 3.34 3.46
C PRO A 28 0.26 4.21 2.82
N ILE A 29 0.09 4.48 1.53
CA ILE A 29 1.02 5.29 0.75
C ILE A 29 0.91 6.76 1.15
N PHE A 30 2.06 7.41 1.26
CA PHE A 30 2.19 8.85 1.35
C PHE A 30 2.59 9.48 0.02
N THR A 31 2.17 10.73 -0.11
CA THR A 31 2.44 11.64 -1.21
C THR A 31 3.60 12.58 -0.84
N PRO A 32 4.12 13.37 -1.80
CA PRO A 32 5.17 14.34 -1.53
C PRO A 32 4.75 15.43 -0.52
N ALA A 33 3.45 15.69 -0.37
CA ALA A 33 2.92 16.65 0.60
C ALA A 33 3.17 16.22 2.05
N GLU A 34 3.35 14.92 2.31
CA GLU A 34 3.55 14.36 3.66
C GLU A 34 5.05 14.19 4.00
N LEU A 35 5.96 14.78 3.22
CA LEU A 35 7.42 14.68 3.44
C LEU A 35 7.92 15.30 4.75
N ASP A 36 7.19 16.30 5.25
CA ASP A 36 7.52 17.06 6.45
C ASP A 36 6.89 16.46 7.72
N VAL A 37 6.09 15.38 7.60
CA VAL A 37 5.53 14.67 8.74
C VAL A 37 6.67 14.05 9.58
N PRO A 38 6.70 14.30 10.90
CA PRO A 38 7.64 13.64 11.80
C PRO A 38 7.42 12.12 11.79
N LEU A 39 8.51 11.34 11.74
CA LEU A 39 8.44 9.88 11.70
C LEU A 39 8.29 9.26 13.10
N THR A 40 7.32 9.77 13.87
CA THR A 40 6.88 9.20 15.16
C THR A 40 5.63 8.34 14.95
N TYR A 41 5.29 7.48 15.91
CA TYR A 41 4.13 6.59 15.75
C TYR A 41 2.82 7.37 15.66
N GLU A 42 2.71 8.42 16.48
CA GLU A 42 1.53 9.25 16.65
C GLU A 42 1.28 10.14 15.42
N GLU A 43 2.33 10.82 14.94
CA GLU A 43 2.24 11.73 13.79
C GLU A 43 1.97 10.97 12.49
N VAL A 44 2.62 9.81 12.29
CA VAL A 44 2.38 8.98 11.11
C VAL A 44 0.99 8.36 11.13
N ALA A 45 0.49 7.96 12.31
CA ALA A 45 -0.89 7.50 12.47
C ALA A 45 -1.90 8.63 12.21
N ALA A 46 -1.64 9.84 12.71
CA ALA A 46 -2.47 11.02 12.49
C ALA A 46 -2.53 11.42 11.01
N ALA A 47 -1.43 11.26 10.27
CA ALA A 47 -1.38 11.45 8.83
C ALA A 47 -2.06 10.33 8.02
N GLY A 48 -2.56 9.27 8.69
CA GLY A 48 -3.32 8.18 8.05
C GLY A 48 -2.46 7.07 7.46
N SER A 49 -1.21 6.92 7.91
CA SER A 49 -0.35 5.77 7.60
C SER A 49 0.12 5.06 8.87
N MET A 50 1.09 4.15 8.75
CA MET A 50 1.63 3.39 9.86
C MET A 50 3.16 3.28 9.72
N LEU A 51 3.89 3.64 10.77
CA LEU A 51 5.35 3.58 10.80
C LEU A 51 5.88 2.14 10.66
N ALA A 52 5.14 1.17 11.20
CA ALA A 52 5.39 -0.28 11.11
C ALA A 52 6.88 -0.64 11.27
N THR A 53 7.45 -1.37 10.32
CA THR A 53 8.84 -1.84 10.32
C THR A 53 9.86 -0.75 9.99
N ARG A 54 9.43 0.49 9.71
CA ARG A 54 10.27 1.58 9.19
C ARG A 54 11.00 1.22 7.89
N ALA A 55 10.47 0.26 7.14
CA ALA A 55 10.94 -0.10 5.81
C ALA A 55 10.44 0.93 4.80
N ILE A 56 11.17 2.04 4.71
CA ILE A 56 10.80 3.15 3.83
C ILE A 56 11.05 2.76 2.38
N GLN A 57 10.00 2.83 1.55
CA GLN A 57 10.05 2.57 0.11
C GLN A 57 9.70 3.85 -0.63
N VAL A 58 10.54 4.26 -1.57
CA VAL A 58 10.42 5.52 -2.31
C VAL A 58 10.26 5.22 -3.79
N PHE A 59 9.26 5.85 -4.43
CA PHE A 59 8.95 5.64 -5.83
C PHE A 59 8.93 6.97 -6.59
N ASP A 60 9.56 6.96 -7.76
CA ASP A 60 9.68 8.08 -8.69
C ASP A 60 8.46 8.21 -9.61
N GLU A 61 8.41 9.27 -10.41
CA GLU A 61 7.34 9.54 -11.37
C GLU A 61 7.23 8.48 -12.47
N THR A 62 8.35 7.82 -12.81
CA THR A 62 8.42 6.76 -13.83
C THR A 62 7.67 5.49 -13.40
N THR A 63 7.44 5.30 -12.10
CA THR A 63 6.78 4.11 -11.57
C THR A 63 5.25 4.23 -11.59
N SER A 64 4.57 3.19 -12.09
CA SER A 64 3.12 3.06 -12.02
C SER A 64 2.67 2.61 -10.63
N VAL A 65 1.83 3.41 -9.98
CA VAL A 65 1.23 3.09 -8.67
C VAL A 65 0.43 1.79 -8.75
N VAL A 66 -0.36 1.61 -9.81
CA VAL A 66 -1.19 0.41 -10.03
C VAL A 66 -0.34 -0.85 -10.10
N ARG A 67 0.80 -0.78 -10.79
CA ARG A 67 1.72 -1.92 -10.90
C ARG A 67 2.36 -2.28 -9.56
N VAL A 68 2.77 -1.28 -8.77
CA VAL A 68 3.30 -1.52 -7.42
C VAL A 68 2.24 -2.15 -6.52
N MET A 69 1.01 -1.63 -6.54
CA MET A 69 -0.10 -2.20 -5.76
C MET A 69 -0.40 -3.65 -6.18
N THR A 70 -0.40 -3.94 -7.48
CA THR A 70 -0.64 -5.30 -7.99
C THR A 70 0.40 -6.28 -7.46
N ARG A 71 1.67 -5.89 -7.44
CA ARG A 71 2.76 -6.70 -6.88
C ARG A 71 2.64 -6.92 -5.39
N TRP A 72 2.19 -5.92 -4.63
CA TRP A 72 1.91 -6.10 -3.21
C TRP A 72 0.73 -7.07 -2.99
N VAL A 73 -0.35 -6.94 -3.76
CA VAL A 73 -1.50 -7.86 -3.66
C VAL A 73 -1.09 -9.29 -4.03
N ASP A 74 -0.25 -9.47 -5.05
CA ASP A 74 0.33 -10.78 -5.39
C ASP A 74 1.13 -11.38 -4.22
N PHE A 75 1.95 -10.57 -3.56
CA PHE A 75 2.69 -10.98 -2.36
C PHE A 75 1.74 -11.42 -1.23
N TYR A 76 0.72 -10.61 -0.91
CA TYR A 76 -0.23 -10.96 0.14
C TYR A 76 -1.05 -12.21 -0.17
N GLN A 77 -1.38 -12.44 -1.44
CA GLN A 77 -2.07 -13.66 -1.87
C GLN A 77 -1.15 -14.88 -1.74
N HIS A 78 0.13 -14.75 -2.11
CA HIS A 78 1.11 -15.82 -2.01
C HIS A 78 1.44 -16.20 -0.56
N GLU A 79 1.63 -15.20 0.29
CA GLU A 79 1.99 -15.37 1.71
C GLU A 79 0.77 -15.57 2.63
N SER A 80 -0.44 -15.61 2.08
CA SER A 80 -1.62 -15.89 2.87
C SER A 80 -1.57 -17.32 3.41
N CYS A 81 -1.60 -17.47 4.74
CA CYS A 81 -1.66 -18.78 5.38
C CYS A 81 -2.97 -19.55 5.10
N GLY A 82 -3.95 -18.92 4.44
CA GLY A 82 -5.20 -19.57 4.01
C GLY A 82 -6.22 -19.86 5.12
N LYS A 83 -5.90 -19.56 6.38
CA LYS A 83 -6.74 -19.91 7.55
C LYS A 83 -8.06 -19.12 7.61
N CYS A 84 -8.04 -17.84 7.25
CA CYS A 84 -9.24 -17.00 7.25
C CYS A 84 -9.81 -16.95 5.84
N THR A 85 -11.06 -17.36 5.64
CA THR A 85 -11.78 -17.19 4.37
C THR A 85 -11.73 -15.75 3.82
N PRO A 86 -11.98 -14.68 4.62
CA PRO A 86 -11.91 -13.32 4.08
C PRO A 86 -10.51 -12.97 3.54
N CYS A 87 -9.43 -13.41 4.20
CA CYS A 87 -8.08 -13.18 3.72
C CYS A 87 -7.75 -14.02 2.48
N ARG A 88 -8.06 -15.33 2.51
CA ARG A 88 -7.72 -16.26 1.42
C ARG A 88 -8.47 -15.93 0.13
N GLU A 89 -9.79 -15.79 0.22
CA GLU A 89 -10.63 -15.51 -0.95
C GLU A 89 -10.54 -14.03 -1.33
N GLY A 90 -10.56 -13.12 -0.34
CA GLY A 90 -10.53 -11.68 -0.60
C GLY A 90 -9.25 -11.24 -1.32
N THR A 91 -8.08 -11.73 -0.92
CA THR A 91 -6.81 -11.42 -1.63
C THR A 91 -6.77 -12.01 -3.04
N TYR A 92 -7.39 -13.18 -3.25
CA TYR A 92 -7.56 -13.76 -4.58
C TYR A 92 -8.41 -12.86 -5.49
N TRP A 93 -9.55 -12.37 -5.02
CA TRP A 93 -10.40 -11.44 -5.77
C TRP A 93 -9.70 -10.11 -6.06
N MET A 94 -9.03 -9.54 -5.06
CA MET A 94 -8.26 -8.31 -5.23
C MET A 94 -7.19 -8.47 -6.31
N LYS A 95 -6.48 -9.61 -6.33
CA LYS A 95 -5.47 -9.91 -7.35
C LYS A 95 -6.07 -9.85 -8.75
N GLN A 96 -7.21 -10.52 -8.98
CA GLN A 96 -7.85 -10.53 -10.31
C GLN A 96 -8.24 -9.12 -10.77
N ILE A 97 -8.81 -8.30 -9.88
CA ILE A 97 -9.20 -6.93 -10.21
C ILE A 97 -7.95 -6.06 -10.48
N MET A 98 -6.91 -6.17 -9.65
CA MET A 98 -5.67 -5.41 -9.83
C MET A 98 -4.95 -5.75 -11.14
N HIS A 99 -4.86 -7.03 -11.50
CA HIS A 99 -4.29 -7.45 -12.79
C HIS A 99 -5.13 -6.96 -13.98
N ARG A 100 -6.46 -6.92 -13.86
CA ARG A 100 -7.34 -6.32 -14.87
C ARG A 100 -7.10 -4.81 -15.01
N LEU A 101 -6.94 -4.09 -13.90
CA LEU A 101 -6.63 -2.67 -13.89
C LEU A 101 -5.25 -2.39 -14.50
N GLU A 102 -4.23 -3.21 -14.18
CA GLU A 102 -2.90 -3.10 -14.78
C GLU A 102 -2.95 -3.35 -16.31
N ALA A 103 -3.77 -4.28 -16.78
CA ALA A 103 -3.97 -4.57 -18.20
C ALA A 103 -4.85 -3.55 -18.94
N GLY A 104 -5.33 -2.49 -18.27
CA GLY A 104 -6.22 -1.49 -18.85
C GLY A 104 -7.64 -2.01 -19.14
N LYS A 105 -8.03 -3.16 -18.56
CA LYS A 105 -9.35 -3.79 -18.70
C LYS A 105 -10.23 -3.57 -17.46
N GLY A 106 -10.04 -2.42 -16.82
CA GLY A 106 -10.84 -2.00 -15.67
C GLY A 106 -12.28 -1.74 -16.07
N GLU A 107 -13.21 -2.17 -15.24
CA GLU A 107 -14.63 -1.90 -15.38
C GLU A 107 -15.06 -0.82 -14.39
N VAL A 108 -16.12 -0.09 -14.74
CA VAL A 108 -16.76 0.86 -13.82
C VAL A 108 -17.26 0.08 -12.60
N GLY A 109 -16.85 0.52 -11.41
CA GLY A 109 -17.18 -0.13 -10.13
C GLY A 109 -16.11 -1.11 -9.62
N ASP A 110 -15.01 -1.38 -10.35
CA ASP A 110 -13.91 -2.18 -9.81
C ASP A 110 -13.26 -1.54 -8.58
N VAL A 111 -13.16 -0.21 -8.55
CA VAL A 111 -12.62 0.53 -7.40
C VAL A 111 -13.54 0.38 -6.19
N ASP A 112 -14.86 0.49 -6.38
CA ASP A 112 -15.84 0.30 -5.30
C ASP A 112 -15.82 -1.13 -4.76
N LYS A 113 -15.67 -2.12 -5.67
CA LYS A 113 -15.48 -3.53 -5.28
C LYS A 113 -14.20 -3.72 -4.48
N LEU A 114 -13.09 -3.11 -4.88
CA LEU A 114 -11.83 -3.17 -4.12
C LEU A 114 -12.01 -2.58 -2.71
N LEU A 115 -12.67 -1.42 -2.59
CA LEU A 115 -12.97 -0.80 -1.30
C LEU A 115 -13.84 -1.72 -0.44
N SER A 116 -14.91 -2.27 -1.00
CA SER A 116 -15.77 -3.24 -0.31
C SER A 116 -14.99 -4.45 0.18
N ILE A 117 -14.17 -5.08 -0.67
CA ILE A 117 -13.35 -6.24 -0.29
C ILE A 117 -12.39 -5.85 0.84
N THR A 118 -11.67 -4.72 0.73
CA THR A 118 -10.76 -4.30 1.80
C THR A 118 -11.47 -4.03 3.13
N SER A 119 -12.69 -3.50 3.09
CA SER A 119 -13.50 -3.27 4.29
C SER A 119 -13.98 -4.57 4.94
N GLU A 120 -14.27 -5.60 4.13
CA GLU A 120 -14.69 -6.92 4.62
C GLU A 120 -13.52 -7.73 5.19
N ILE A 121 -12.32 -7.57 4.64
CA ILE A 121 -11.10 -8.19 5.19
C ILE A 121 -10.69 -7.49 6.51
N GLY A 122 -10.84 -6.15 6.57
CA GLY A 122 -10.50 -5.32 7.72
C GLY A 122 -11.26 -5.72 8.98
N GLY A 123 -10.56 -6.31 9.96
CA GLY A 123 -11.13 -6.67 11.26
C GLY A 123 -11.84 -8.02 11.33
N ARG A 124 -11.94 -8.77 10.21
CA ARG A 124 -12.51 -10.12 10.18
C ARG A 124 -11.47 -11.23 10.00
N CYS A 125 -10.19 -10.87 10.03
CA CYS A 125 -9.07 -11.80 9.93
C CYS A 125 -8.41 -11.98 11.30
N PHE A 126 -7.93 -13.21 11.58
CA PHE A 126 -7.28 -13.54 12.84
C PHE A 126 -5.92 -12.86 13.04
N CYS A 127 -5.25 -12.44 11.97
CA CYS A 127 -3.92 -11.82 12.04
C CYS A 127 -3.86 -10.50 11.27
N ALA A 128 -2.79 -9.74 11.52
CA ALA A 128 -2.54 -8.43 10.91
C ALA A 128 -2.23 -8.47 9.40
N LEU A 129 -2.07 -9.66 8.79
CA LEU A 129 -1.90 -9.78 7.33
C LEU A 129 -3.20 -9.40 6.60
N GLY A 130 -4.35 -9.83 7.13
CA GLY A 130 -5.65 -9.47 6.58
C GLY A 130 -6.11 -8.08 7.03
N THR A 131 -5.85 -7.70 8.27
CA THR A 131 -6.28 -6.41 8.79
C THR A 131 -5.30 -5.30 8.40
N ARG A 132 -5.65 -4.53 7.36
CA ARG A 132 -4.98 -3.26 7.04
C ARG A 132 -5.94 -2.09 7.30
N PRO A 133 -5.50 -0.99 7.93
CA PRO A 133 -6.24 0.26 7.91
C PRO A 133 -6.24 0.80 6.48
N SER A 134 -7.38 0.71 5.78
CA SER A 134 -7.60 1.49 4.58
C SER A 134 -7.77 2.96 5.00
N ARG A 135 -6.96 3.87 4.43
CA ARG A 135 -7.18 5.31 4.59
C ARG A 135 -8.59 5.61 4.08
N ARG A 136 -9.47 6.10 4.96
CA ARG A 136 -10.79 6.61 4.57
C ARG A 136 -10.63 7.94 3.84
#